data_AF-A0A7C5H8D5-F1
#
_entry.id   AF-A0A7C5H8D5-F1
#
_cell.length_a   1.000
_cell.length_b   1.000
_cell.length_c   1.000
_cell.angle_alpha   90.00
_cell.angle_beta   90.00
_cell.angle_gamma   90.00
#
_symmetry.space_group_name_H-M   'P 1'
#
loop_
_entity.id
_entity.type
_entity.pdbx_description
1 polymer ?
#
loop_
_entity_poly.entity_id
_entity_poly.type
_entity_poly.pdbx_seq_one_letter_code
_entity_poly.pdbx_strand_id
1 'polypeptide(L)'
;MGDFNDDPFCRSITDYLLASKDLDKVEEEVKASPRHEIPAIDAYIKRQPALFNLSWPLFAEPDTGTIFFSGDSANTMNQFDQFIVSRGLWYGESGLKVRPKSMQIFTTPEMASSIKKRPKAFDKKTKKGFSDHFPVELIIDTV
;
A
#
# COMPACT_ATOMS: atom_id res chain seq x y z
N MET A 1 10.07 2.28 -2.94
CA MET A 1 8.62 2.49 -2.82
C MET A 1 7.98 2.08 -4.14
N GLY A 2 6.83 1.44 -4.09
CA GLY A 2 6.03 1.16 -5.27
C GLY A 2 4.55 1.44 -5.01
N ASP A 3 3.85 1.75 -6.10
CA ASP A 3 2.40 1.78 -6.21
C ASP A 3 1.94 0.45 -6.82
N PHE A 4 0.98 -0.22 -6.19
CA PHE A 4 0.52 -1.57 -6.54
C PHE A 4 -1.00 -1.60 -6.64
N ASN A 5 -1.52 -2.35 -7.62
CA ASN A 5 -2.95 -2.45 -7.96
C ASN A 5 -3.49 -3.86 -7.71
N ASP A 6 -3.06 -4.49 -6.62
CA ASP A 6 -3.45 -5.82 -6.20
C ASP A 6 -4.30 -5.72 -4.92
N ASP A 7 -5.08 -6.75 -4.61
CA ASP A 7 -5.69 -6.84 -3.28
C ASP A 7 -4.58 -7.01 -2.19
N PRO A 8 -4.68 -6.37 -1.02
CA PRO A 8 -3.68 -6.47 0.06
C PRO A 8 -3.37 -7.91 0.51
N PHE A 9 -4.30 -8.83 0.30
CA PHE A 9 -4.16 -10.26 0.65
C PHE A 9 -3.75 -11.14 -0.53
N CYS A 10 -3.56 -10.57 -1.73
CA CYS A 10 -3.06 -11.34 -2.87
C CYS A 10 -1.66 -11.90 -2.57
N ARG A 11 -1.41 -13.13 -3.04
CA ARG A 11 -0.11 -13.80 -2.89
C ARG A 11 1.04 -13.01 -3.53
N SER A 12 0.77 -12.25 -4.59
CA SER A 12 1.72 -11.30 -5.18
C SER A 12 2.28 -10.33 -4.13
N ILE A 13 1.43 -9.85 -3.23
CA ILE A 13 1.76 -8.92 -2.15
C ILE A 13 2.35 -9.63 -0.94
N THR A 14 1.72 -10.69 -0.46
CA THR A 14 2.12 -11.35 0.80
C THR A 14 3.29 -12.32 0.65
N ASP A 15 3.27 -13.17 -0.37
CA ASP A 15 4.17 -14.31 -0.51
C ASP A 15 5.40 -13.97 -1.35
N TYR A 16 5.23 -13.13 -2.38
CA TYR A 16 6.29 -12.82 -3.35
C TYR A 16 6.94 -11.46 -3.09
N LEU A 17 6.15 -10.41 -2.86
CA LEU A 17 6.67 -9.07 -2.52
C LEU A 17 7.08 -8.97 -1.04
N LEU A 18 6.57 -9.86 -0.18
CA LEU A 18 6.79 -9.86 1.27
C LEU A 18 6.37 -8.53 1.92
N ALA A 19 5.27 -7.96 1.45
CA ALA A 19 4.73 -6.73 2.01
C ALA A 19 3.88 -7.05 3.25
N SER A 20 4.31 -6.53 4.39
CA SER A 20 3.73 -6.80 5.70
C SER A 20 2.87 -5.63 6.17
N LYS A 21 1.80 -5.97 6.90
CA LYS A 21 1.02 -5.01 7.71
C LYS A 21 1.68 -4.68 9.04
N ASP A 22 2.58 -5.55 9.49
CA ASP A 22 3.24 -5.47 10.78
C ASP A 22 4.69 -5.03 10.59
N LEU A 23 5.18 -4.19 11.50
CA LEU A 23 6.54 -3.68 11.42
C LEU A 23 7.58 -4.73 11.78
N ASP A 24 7.28 -5.74 12.61
CA ASP A 24 8.25 -6.72 13.13
C ASP A 24 9.24 -7.24 12.08
N LYS A 25 8.75 -7.65 10.90
CA LYS A 25 9.61 -8.15 9.80
C LYS A 25 10.34 -7.07 9.02
N VAL A 26 9.82 -5.84 9.04
CA VAL A 26 10.41 -4.65 8.43
C VAL A 26 11.53 -4.11 9.32
N GLU A 27 11.36 -4.15 10.65
CA GLU A 27 12.35 -3.69 11.61
C GLU A 27 13.54 -4.65 11.68
N GLU A 28 13.28 -5.97 11.58
CA GLU A 28 14.26 -7.04 11.76
C GLU A 28 15.53 -6.79 10.93
N GLU A 29 16.63 -6.48 11.62
CA GLU A 29 17.98 -6.63 11.06
C GLU A 29 18.29 -8.12 10.84
N VAL A 30 19.32 -8.44 10.08
CA VAL A 30 19.65 -9.85 9.83
C VAL A 30 19.96 -10.52 11.16
N LYS A 31 19.08 -11.44 11.60
CA LYS A 31 19.21 -12.11 12.90
C LYS A 31 20.58 -12.77 12.96
N ALA A 32 21.30 -12.48 14.03
CA ALA A 32 22.49 -13.24 14.39
C ALA A 32 22.11 -14.73 14.48
N SER A 33 23.06 -15.63 14.25
CA SER A 33 22.80 -17.07 14.39
C SER A 33 22.24 -17.37 15.79
N PRO A 34 21.64 -18.55 16.06
CA PRO A 34 21.24 -18.92 17.43
C PRO A 34 22.39 -18.81 18.46
N ARG A 35 23.64 -18.75 17.99
CA ARG A 35 24.86 -18.56 18.78
C ARG A 35 25.33 -17.09 18.83
N HIS A 36 24.50 -16.15 18.38
CA HIS A 36 24.81 -14.72 18.24
C HIS A 36 25.99 -14.41 17.31
N GLU A 37 26.27 -15.27 16.34
CA GLU A 37 27.32 -15.02 15.35
C GLU A 37 26.82 -14.04 14.28
N ILE A 38 27.75 -13.22 13.76
CA ILE A 38 27.49 -12.33 12.62
C ILE A 38 27.03 -13.21 11.43
N PRO A 39 25.88 -12.89 10.80
CA PRO A 39 25.40 -13.65 9.65
C PRO A 39 26.44 -13.67 8.52
N ALA A 40 26.61 -14.83 7.88
CA ALA A 40 27.46 -14.91 6.69
C ALA A 40 26.95 -13.95 5.60
N ILE A 41 27.87 -13.36 4.81
CA ILE A 41 27.55 -12.45 3.70
C ILE A 41 26.53 -13.09 2.73
N ASP A 42 26.66 -14.40 2.47
CA ASP A 42 25.72 -15.14 1.62
C ASP A 42 24.28 -15.16 2.18
N ALA A 43 24.13 -15.29 3.51
CA ALA A 43 22.82 -15.24 4.17
C ALA A 43 22.21 -13.83 4.09
N TYR A 44 23.03 -12.78 4.17
CA TYR A 44 22.60 -11.41 3.95
C TYR A 44 22.12 -11.19 2.50
N ILE A 45 22.92 -11.60 1.51
CA ILE A 45 22.61 -11.41 0.08
C ILE A 45 21.34 -12.16 -0.34
N LYS A 46 21.13 -13.38 0.19
CA LYS A 46 19.95 -14.20 -0.11
C LYS A 46 18.68 -13.74 0.59
N ARG A 47 18.78 -12.87 1.60
CA ARG A 47 17.62 -12.41 2.35
C ARG A 47 16.79 -11.47 1.48
N GLN A 48 15.53 -11.81 1.27
CA GLN A 48 14.56 -10.85 0.77
C GLN A 48 14.05 -10.00 1.96
N PRO A 49 14.17 -8.67 1.90
CA PRO A 49 13.65 -7.81 2.94
C PRO A 49 12.12 -7.79 2.89
N ALA A 50 11.47 -7.80 4.05
CA ALA A 50 10.06 -7.48 4.12
C ALA A 50 9.84 -5.99 3.87
N LEU A 51 8.75 -5.65 3.20
CA LEU A 51 8.34 -4.28 2.95
C LEU A 51 7.18 -3.91 3.86
N PHE A 52 6.98 -2.62 4.11
CA PHE A 52 5.84 -2.14 4.87
C PHE A 52 4.74 -1.67 3.95
N ASN A 53 3.56 -2.25 4.09
CA ASN A 53 2.38 -1.85 3.37
C ASN A 53 1.59 -0.81 4.18
N LEU A 54 1.43 0.39 3.63
CA LEU A 54 0.80 1.52 4.33
C LEU A 54 -0.72 1.55 4.17
N SER A 55 -1.29 0.69 3.31
CA SER A 55 -2.72 0.70 2.97
C SER A 55 -3.61 0.06 4.03
N TRP A 56 -3.06 -0.77 4.91
CA TRP A 56 -3.81 -1.58 5.89
C TRP A 56 -4.78 -0.80 6.77
N PRO A 57 -4.47 0.42 7.28
CA PRO A 57 -5.44 1.20 8.03
C PRO A 57 -6.68 1.61 7.22
N LEU A 58 -6.56 1.76 5.89
CA LEU A 58 -7.66 2.15 5.00
C LEU A 58 -8.58 0.96 4.67
N PHE A 59 -8.05 -0.27 4.71
CA PHE A 59 -8.79 -1.49 4.37
C PHE A 59 -9.94 -1.78 5.33
N ALA A 60 -9.79 -1.45 6.63
CA ALA A 60 -10.77 -1.79 7.66
C ALA A 60 -11.97 -0.82 7.72
N GLU A 61 -11.99 0.23 6.89
CA GLU A 61 -13.02 1.27 6.92
C GLU A 61 -14.22 0.89 6.02
N PRO A 62 -15.45 0.80 6.56
CA PRO A 62 -16.63 0.51 5.77
C PRO A 62 -16.86 1.53 4.64
N ASP A 63 -17.40 1.04 3.51
CA ASP A 63 -17.71 1.85 2.31
C ASP A 63 -16.53 2.69 1.78
N THR A 64 -15.31 2.32 2.14
CA THR A 64 -14.06 3.00 1.78
C THR A 64 -13.19 2.05 0.97
N GLY A 65 -12.51 2.60 -0.04
CA GLY A 65 -11.65 1.85 -0.94
C GLY A 65 -11.35 2.67 -2.17
N THR A 66 -10.50 2.13 -3.04
CA THR A 66 -10.04 2.82 -4.24
C THR A 66 -10.86 2.44 -5.46
N ILE A 67 -11.45 1.24 -5.50
CA ILE A 67 -12.26 0.77 -6.63
C ILE A 67 -13.64 0.28 -6.18
N PHE A 68 -14.64 0.55 -7.02
CA PHE A 68 -16.00 0.05 -6.85
C PHE A 68 -16.36 -1.00 -7.90
N PHE A 69 -16.76 -2.19 -7.45
CA PHE A 69 -17.31 -3.24 -8.30
C PHE A 69 -18.81 -3.40 -8.04
N SER A 70 -19.64 -3.20 -9.07
CA SER A 70 -21.05 -3.59 -9.05
C SER A 70 -21.21 -5.01 -9.62
N GLY A 71 -21.71 -5.93 -8.80
CA GLY A 71 -22.00 -7.32 -9.17
C GLY A 71 -22.67 -8.04 -8.00
N ASP A 72 -22.54 -9.37 -7.94
CA ASP A 72 -23.12 -10.20 -6.88
C ASP A 72 -22.32 -10.18 -5.55
N SER A 73 -21.21 -9.44 -5.50
CA SER A 73 -20.37 -9.32 -4.30
C SER A 73 -21.06 -8.47 -3.24
N ALA A 74 -21.07 -8.96 -1.99
CA ALA A 74 -21.44 -8.15 -0.83
C ALA A 74 -20.39 -7.04 -0.55
N ASN A 75 -19.13 -7.27 -0.92
CA ASN A 75 -18.04 -6.31 -0.78
C ASN A 75 -17.87 -5.56 -2.09
N THR A 76 -18.49 -4.38 -2.17
CA THR A 76 -18.57 -3.61 -3.43
C THR A 76 -17.53 -2.51 -3.52
N MET A 77 -17.01 -2.02 -2.40
CA MET A 77 -15.87 -1.11 -2.35
C MET A 77 -14.64 -1.86 -1.86
N ASN A 78 -13.53 -1.78 -2.58
CA ASN A 78 -12.30 -2.53 -2.25
C ASN A 78 -11.07 -1.61 -2.31
N GLN A 79 -10.08 -1.90 -1.47
CA GLN A 79 -8.76 -1.26 -1.49
C GLN A 79 -7.85 -2.03 -2.44
N PHE A 80 -7.52 -1.47 -3.60
CA PHE A 80 -6.59 -2.08 -4.57
C PHE A 80 -5.29 -1.30 -4.72
N ASP A 81 -5.37 0.03 -4.67
CA ASP A 81 -4.21 0.90 -4.92
C ASP A 81 -3.45 1.10 -3.60
N GLN A 82 -2.15 0.80 -3.58
CA GLN A 82 -1.38 0.63 -2.35
C GLN A 82 0.01 1.24 -2.44
N PHE A 83 0.43 1.95 -1.39
CA PHE A 83 1.83 2.31 -1.22
C PHE A 83 2.56 1.33 -0.31
N ILE A 84 3.59 0.71 -0.88
CA ILE A 84 4.46 -0.25 -0.17
C ILE A 84 5.88 0.30 -0.17
N VAL A 85 6.49 0.35 1.02
CA VAL A 85 7.75 1.08 1.27
C VAL A 85 8.81 0.19 1.88
N SER A 86 10.07 0.51 1.61
CA SER A 86 11.21 -0.19 2.20
C SER A 86 11.47 0.27 3.63
N ARG A 87 12.18 -0.57 4.40
CA ARG A 87 12.73 -0.23 5.71
C ARG A 87 13.43 1.13 5.72
N GLY A 88 14.32 1.37 4.74
CA GLY A 88 15.08 2.61 4.65
C GLY A 88 14.19 3.85 4.51
N LEU A 89 13.12 3.77 3.71
CA LEU A 89 12.17 4.87 3.55
C LEU A 89 11.23 5.02 4.76
N TRP A 90 10.96 3.94 5.49
CA TRP A 90 10.21 4.00 6.74
C TRP A 90 11.02 4.67 7.87
N TYR A 91 12.32 4.35 7.98
CA TYR A 91 13.17 4.88 9.05
C TYR A 91 13.93 6.16 8.71
N GLY A 92 14.01 6.55 7.44
CA GLY A 92 14.70 7.78 7.04
C GLY A 92 16.18 7.60 6.69
N GLU A 93 16.64 6.38 6.40
CA GLU A 93 18.07 6.05 6.31
C GLU A 93 18.80 6.70 5.11
N SER A 94 18.05 7.24 4.15
CA SER A 94 18.60 7.88 2.93
C SER A 94 18.18 9.35 2.79
N GLY A 95 17.86 10.01 3.89
CA GLY A 95 17.42 11.41 3.90
C GLY A 95 15.98 11.64 3.42
N LEU A 96 15.22 10.56 3.23
CA LEU A 96 13.80 10.56 2.90
C LEU A 96 13.05 9.66 3.87
N LYS A 97 11.93 10.14 4.41
CA LYS A 97 11.11 9.40 5.37
C LYS A 97 9.62 9.51 5.05
N VAL A 98 8.92 8.39 5.05
CA VAL A 98 7.45 8.40 4.99
C VAL A 98 6.89 8.97 6.27
N ARG A 99 5.93 9.89 6.13
CA ARG A 99 5.16 10.38 7.27
C ARG A 99 4.17 9.31 7.72
N PRO A 100 4.28 8.77 8.94
CA PRO A 100 3.34 7.75 9.42
C PRO A 100 1.90 8.25 9.36
N LYS A 101 0.97 7.36 9.00
CA LYS A 101 -0.48 7.66 8.88
C LYS A 101 -0.84 8.75 7.86
N SER A 102 0.05 9.08 6.92
CA SER A 102 -0.25 10.04 5.85
C SER A 102 -0.86 9.41 4.60
N MET A 103 -0.86 8.07 4.48
CA MET A 103 -1.51 7.42 3.36
C MET A 103 -3.02 7.63 3.44
N GLN A 104 -3.61 8.09 2.34
CA GLN A 104 -5.05 8.34 2.26
C GLN A 104 -5.57 8.11 0.84
N ILE A 105 -6.88 7.87 0.72
CA ILE A 105 -7.57 7.90 -0.58
C ILE A 105 -7.98 9.35 -0.85
N PHE A 106 -7.51 9.90 -1.97
CA PHE A 106 -7.89 11.24 -2.39
C PHE A 106 -9.24 11.21 -3.09
N THR A 107 -10.19 11.99 -2.56
CA THR A 107 -11.52 12.14 -3.16
C THR A 107 -11.95 13.59 -3.18
N THR A 108 -12.64 13.97 -4.25
CA THR A 108 -13.30 15.28 -4.41
C THR A 108 -14.78 15.09 -4.70
N PRO A 109 -15.66 16.08 -4.42
CA PRO A 109 -17.08 16.00 -4.76
C PRO A 109 -17.33 15.73 -6.26
N GLU A 110 -16.44 16.16 -7.14
CA GLU A 110 -16.52 15.94 -8.58
C GLU A 110 -16.19 14.49 -8.96
N MET A 111 -15.20 13.89 -8.31
CA MET A 111 -14.78 12.49 -8.52
C MET A 111 -15.75 11.49 -7.89
N ALA A 112 -16.41 11.89 -6.80
CA ALA A 112 -17.28 11.03 -5.99
C ALA A 112 -18.64 11.70 -5.78
N SER A 113 -19.65 11.36 -6.60
CA SER A 113 -20.98 11.97 -6.46
C SER A 113 -21.61 11.67 -5.09
N SER A 114 -22.25 12.69 -4.50
CA SER A 114 -22.46 12.88 -3.06
C SER A 114 -23.26 11.81 -2.31
N ILE A 115 -24.07 11.00 -2.99
CA ILE A 115 -24.96 10.05 -2.30
C ILE A 115 -24.24 8.74 -1.95
N LYS A 116 -23.38 8.23 -2.85
CA LYS A 116 -22.77 6.90 -2.70
C LYS A 116 -21.24 6.93 -2.64
N LYS A 117 -20.61 8.10 -2.87
CA LYS A 117 -19.15 8.30 -2.82
C LYS A 117 -18.33 7.28 -3.64
N ARG A 118 -18.79 6.95 -4.85
CA ARG A 118 -18.14 5.96 -5.74
C ARG A 118 -17.29 6.65 -6.81
N PRO A 119 -16.19 6.02 -7.30
CA PRO A 119 -15.42 6.53 -8.43
C PRO A 119 -16.28 6.71 -9.67
N LYS A 120 -16.01 7.78 -10.42
CA LYS A 120 -16.65 8.06 -11.71
C LYS A 120 -15.71 7.69 -12.85
N ALA A 121 -15.92 6.50 -13.40
CA ALA A 121 -15.16 5.98 -14.54
C ALA A 121 -15.10 6.98 -15.70
N PHE A 122 -13.93 7.07 -16.33
CA PHE A 122 -13.72 7.92 -17.50
C PHE A 122 -14.35 7.31 -18.75
N ASP A 123 -15.24 8.06 -19.39
CA ASP A 123 -15.86 7.70 -20.65
C ASP A 123 -15.06 8.26 -21.83
N LYS A 124 -14.45 7.37 -22.61
CA LYS A 124 -13.63 7.72 -23.78
C LYS A 124 -14.40 8.43 -24.90
N LYS A 125 -15.73 8.26 -25.00
CA LYS A 125 -16.59 8.91 -26.01
C LYS A 125 -16.97 10.31 -25.58
N THR A 126 -17.51 10.46 -24.37
CA THR A 126 -17.98 11.77 -23.88
C THR A 126 -16.86 12.63 -23.29
N LYS A 127 -15.68 12.06 -23.05
CA LYS A 127 -14.52 12.69 -22.38
C LYS A 127 -14.85 13.20 -20.98
N LYS A 128 -15.84 12.59 -20.32
CA LYS A 128 -16.29 12.92 -18.95
C LYS A 128 -15.92 11.82 -17.98
N GLY A 129 -15.79 12.17 -16.70
CA GLY A 129 -15.35 11.26 -15.65
C GLY A 129 -13.87 11.46 -15.34
N PHE A 130 -13.32 10.59 -14.48
CA PHE A 130 -11.95 10.70 -13.97
C PHE A 130 -11.21 9.38 -14.12
N SER A 131 -11.64 8.38 -13.35
CA SER A 131 -11.08 7.03 -13.31
C SER A 131 -12.09 6.14 -12.58
N ASP A 132 -12.06 4.84 -12.87
CA ASP A 132 -12.76 3.80 -12.10
C ASP A 132 -12.08 3.51 -10.75
N HIS A 133 -10.87 4.05 -10.55
CA HIS A 133 -10.15 4.08 -9.29
C HIS A 133 -10.07 5.50 -8.69
N PHE A 134 -10.14 5.62 -7.37
CA PHE A 134 -9.70 6.82 -6.66
C PHE A 134 -8.18 6.82 -6.50
N PRO A 135 -7.50 7.97 -6.67
CA PRO A 135 -6.08 8.09 -6.38
C PRO A 135 -5.80 7.85 -4.88
N VAL A 136 -4.60 7.35 -4.59
CA VAL A 136 -4.04 7.34 -3.23
C VAL A 136 -2.89 8.33 -3.14
N GLU A 137 -2.72 8.93 -1.97
CA GLU A 137 -1.68 9.90 -1.67
C GLU A 137 -0.86 9.47 -0.48
N LEU A 138 0.41 9.89 -0.44
CA LEU A 138 1.34 9.66 0.67
C LEU A 138 2.29 10.85 0.80
N ILE A 139 2.64 11.20 2.02
CA ILE A 139 3.62 12.27 2.28
C ILE A 139 4.99 11.65 2.58
N ILE A 140 6.02 12.15 1.88
CA ILE A 140 7.42 11.87 2.12
C ILE A 140 8.11 13.17 2.55
N ASP A 141 8.78 13.11 3.68
CA ASP A 141 9.57 14.19 4.25
C ASP A 141 11.05 14.01 3.91
N THR A 142 11.77 15.12 3.72
CA THR A 142 13.24 15.13 3.75
C THR A 142 13.71 15.16 5.20
N VAL A 143 14.66 14.31 5.58
CA VAL A 143 15.15 14.14 6.96
C VAL A 143 16.67 14.22 7.07
#